data_AF-A0A8D0FV77-F1
#
_entry.id   AF-A0A8D0FV77-F1
#
_cell.length_a   1.000
_cell.length_b   1.000
_cell.length_c   1.000
_cell.angle_alpha   90.00
_cell.angle_beta   90.00
_cell.angle_gamma   90.00
#
_symmetry.space_group_name_H-M   'P 1'
#
loop_
_entity.id
_entity.type
_entity.pdbx_description
1 polymer ?
#
loop_
_entity_poly.entity_id
_entity_poly.type
_entity_poly.pdbx_seq_one_letter_code
_entity_poly.pdbx_strand_id
1 'polypeptide(L)' 'MTTITSSTGNTEVVSARRTESHDVSDIIGLFSHFTEAVFGRIDIMYLL' A
#
# COMPACT_ATOMS: atom_id res chain seq x y z
N MET A 1 -14.34 6.37 6.91
CA MET A 1 -14.01 7.66 6.28
C MET A 1 -14.40 7.53 4.80
N THR A 2 -15.10 8.49 4.20
CA THR A 2 -15.36 8.45 2.75
C THR A 2 -14.18 9.05 2.01
N THR A 3 -13.50 8.24 1.18
CA THR A 3 -12.30 8.64 0.46
C THR A 3 -12.55 8.48 -1.04
N ILE A 4 -12.18 9.49 -1.81
CA ILE A 4 -12.13 9.42 -3.27
C ILE A 4 -10.78 8.77 -3.63
N THR A 5 -10.82 7.53 -4.14
CA THR A 5 -9.62 6.71 -4.36
C THR A 5 -8.84 7.09 -5.61
N SER A 6 -9.42 7.89 -6.52
CA SER A 6 -8.73 8.47 -7.68
C SER A 6 -9.46 9.71 -8.20
N SER A 7 -8.82 10.54 -9.02
CA SER A 7 -9.42 11.78 -9.57
C SER A 7 -10.72 11.56 -10.35
N THR A 8 -10.97 10.35 -10.85
CA THR A 8 -12.21 9.92 -11.53
C THR A 8 -12.93 8.78 -10.80
N GLY A 9 -12.52 8.48 -9.56
CA GLY A 9 -12.95 7.30 -8.83
C GLY A 9 -14.31 7.47 -8.15
N ASN A 10 -14.99 6.34 -7.93
CA ASN A 10 -16.20 6.32 -7.13
C ASN A 10 -15.88 6.65 -5.67
N THR A 11 -16.84 7.30 -5.00
CA THR A 11 -16.75 7.53 -3.56
C THR A 11 -16.88 6.20 -2.84
N GLU A 12 -15.82 5.79 -2.15
CA GLU A 12 -15.79 4.54 -1.40
C GLU A 12 -15.57 4.82 0.09
N VAL A 13 -16.10 3.92 0.93
CA VAL A 13 -15.85 3.99 2.37
C VAL A 13 -14.55 3.26 2.65
N VAL A 14 -13.53 4.02 3.05
CA VAL A 14 -12.23 3.49 3.47
C VAL A 14 -12.15 3.55 4.99
N SER A 15 -11.63 2.47 5.58
CA SER A 15 -11.27 2.41 6.98
C SER A 15 -9.77 2.18 7.10
N ALA A 16 -9.04 3.20 7.54
CA ALA A 16 -7.62 3.06 7.85
C ALA A 16 -7.44 2.43 9.23
N ARG A 17 -6.44 1.57 9.37
CA ARG A 17 -5.95 1.02 10.65
C ARG A 17 -4.42 0.97 10.64
N ARG A 18 -3.80 0.68 11.79
CA ARG A 18 -2.36 0.40 11.85
C ARG A 18 -2.03 -0.82 10.98
N THR A 19 -0.84 -0.78 10.39
CA THR A 19 -0.26 -1.92 9.67
C THR A 19 0.23 -2.92 10.70
N GLU A 20 -0.03 -4.20 10.44
CA GLU A 20 0.40 -5.31 11.28
C GLU A 20 1.30 -6.26 10.47
N SER A 21 2.03 -7.15 11.15
CA SER A 21 2.97 -8.08 10.49
C SER A 21 2.33 -8.99 9.43
N HIS A 22 1.04 -9.30 9.56
CA HIS A 22 0.31 -10.10 8.59
C HIS A 22 0.01 -9.36 7.28
N ASP A 23 0.08 -8.03 7.26
CA ASP A 23 -0.18 -7.21 6.07
C ASP A 23 1.03 -7.16 5.11
N VAL A 24 2.21 -7.61 5.55
CA VAL A 24 3.46 -7.46 4.80
C VAL A 24 3.39 -8.07 3.40
N SER A 25 2.83 -9.28 3.29
CA SER A 25 2.71 -9.96 1.99
C SER A 25 1.80 -9.20 1.02
N ASP A 26 0.70 -8.65 1.52
CA ASP A 26 -0.25 -7.89 0.70
C ASP A 26 0.37 -6.56 0.24
N ILE A 27 1.15 -5.90 1.10
CA ILE A 27 1.89 -4.67 0.76
C ILE A 27 2.96 -4.94 -0.30
N ILE A 28 3.73 -6.03 -0.17
CA ILE A 28 4.71 -6.43 -1.18
C ILE A 28 4.03 -6.66 -2.54
N GLY A 29 2.81 -7.22 -2.54
CA GLY A 29 2.00 -7.41 -3.75
C GLY A 29 1.61 -6.12 -4.48
N LEU A 30 1.69 -4.95 -3.83
CA LEU A 30 1.44 -3.65 -4.46
C LEU A 30 2.64 -3.11 -5.23
N PHE A 31 3.82 -3.71 -5.08
CA PHE A 31 5.02 -3.26 -5.76
C PHE A 31 5.03 -3.70 -7.22
N SER A 32 5.32 -2.73 -8.08
CA SER A 32 5.55 -2.97 -9.50
C SER A 32 7.05 -3.08 -9.78
N HIS A 33 7.41 -3.60 -10.94
CA HIS A 33 8.80 -3.57 -11.42
C HIS A 33 9.38 -2.15 -11.42
N PHE A 34 8.57 -1.13 -11.68
CA PHE A 34 9.02 0.27 -11.63
C PHE A 34 9.44 0.69 -10.22
N THR A 35 8.70 0.23 -9.19
CA THR A 35 9.03 0.49 -7.79
C THR A 35 10.40 -0.09 -7.42
N GLU A 36 10.68 -1.33 -7.81
CA GLU A 36 11.98 -1.97 -7.58
C GLU A 36 13.11 -1.28 -8.37
N ALA A 37 12.85 -0.84 -9.61
CA ALA A 37 13.84 -0.15 -10.43
C ALA A 37 14.25 1.22 -9.85
N VAL A 38 13.32 1.93 -9.22
CA VAL A 38 13.59 3.28 -8.65
C VAL A 38 14.18 3.19 -7.25
N PHE A 39 13.65 2.31 -6.40
CA PHE A 39 13.96 2.29 -4.96
C PHE A 39 14.83 1.10 -4.54
N GLY A 40 15.07 0.14 -5.42
CA GLY A 40 15.74 -1.12 -5.08
C GLY A 40 14.86 -2.05 -4.24
N ARG A 41 15.51 -2.99 -3.53
CA ARG A 41 14.81 -3.86 -2.58
C ARG A 41 14.46 -3.08 -1.32
N ILE A 42 13.18 -3.05 -0.99
CA ILE A 42 12.65 -2.38 0.20
C ILE A 42 12.36 -3.42 1.28
N ASP A 43 12.91 -3.25 2.47
CA ASP A 43 12.54 -4.06 3.64
C ASP A 43 11.27 -3.50 4.29
N ILE A 44 10.14 -4.14 4.03
CA ILE A 44 8.82 -3.75 4.57
C ILE A 44 8.70 -4.08 6.06
N MET A 45 9.40 -5.12 6.54
CA MET A 45 9.33 -5.52 7.95
C MET A 45 9.97 -4.44 8.84
N TYR A 46 10.99 -3.75 8.33
CA TYR A 46 11.64 -2.65 9.03
C TYR A 46 10.76 -1.39 9.19
N LEU A 47 9.64 -1.30 8.46
CA LEU A 47 8.70 -0.18 8.51
C LEU A 47 7.54 -0.39 9.50
N LEU A 48 7.51 -1.55 10.19
CA LEU A 48 6.52 -1.91 11.21
C LEU A 48 6.96 -1.53 12.62
#